data_AF-A0A4Q2JDN8-F1
#
_entry.id   AF-A0A4Q2JDN8-F1
#
_cell.length_a   1.000
_cell.length_b   1.000
_cell.length_c   1.000
_cell.angle_alpha   90.00
_cell.angle_beta   90.00
_cell.angle_gamma   90.00
#
_symmetry.space_group_name_H-M   'P 1'
#
loop_
_entity.id
_entity.type
_entity.pdbx_description
1 polymer ?
#
loop_
_entity_poly.entity_id
_entity_poly.type
_entity_poly.pdbx_seq_one_letter_code
_entity_poly.pdbx_strand_id
1 'polypeptide(L)'
;RDWAATVGLDPATGLGWAGGYVGTGVTATNLAGRTLRDLVLGRDTELTRLPWVNHRAKRWEVEPLRWLAVQAIYTAYHAADRAELRGRATTSPIARVADLVAGR
;
A
#
# COMPACT_ATOMS: atom_id res chain seq x y z
N ARG A 1 3.61 -2.07 3.50
CA ARG A 1 2.99 -2.26 2.15
C ARG A 1 3.34 -1.04 1.29
N ASP A 2 3.60 -1.18 -0.01
CA ASP A 2 3.88 -0.03 -0.91
C ASP A 2 2.82 0.17 -2.00
N TRP A 3 1.74 -0.62 -1.99
CA TRP A 3 0.60 -0.50 -2.91
C TRP A 3 0.97 -0.62 -4.40
N ALA A 4 2.17 -1.10 -4.69
CA ALA A 4 2.62 -1.34 -6.05
C ALA A 4 2.02 -2.63 -6.60
N ALA A 5 1.60 -2.60 -7.87
CA ALA A 5 1.27 -3.81 -8.60
C ALA A 5 2.51 -4.71 -8.69
N THR A 6 2.33 -6.02 -8.50
CA THR A 6 3.41 -6.99 -8.57
C THR A 6 2.95 -8.28 -9.22
N VAL A 7 3.86 -8.91 -9.95
CA VAL A 7 3.73 -10.27 -10.49
C VAL A 7 5.01 -11.03 -10.16
N GLY A 8 4.91 -12.31 -9.85
CA GLY A 8 6.09 -13.11 -9.56
C GLY A 8 5.79 -14.59 -9.52
N LEU A 9 6.87 -15.36 -9.52
CA LEU A 9 6.85 -16.81 -9.41
C LEU A 9 8.02 -17.20 -8.51
N ASP A 10 7.73 -17.96 -7.47
CA ASP A 10 8.76 -18.63 -6.70
C ASP A 10 9.10 -19.98 -7.37
N PRO A 11 10.28 -20.13 -7.99
CA PRO A 11 10.66 -21.35 -8.68
C PRO A 11 10.90 -22.53 -7.73
N ALA A 12 11.15 -22.29 -6.44
CA ALA A 12 11.38 -23.35 -5.46
C ALA A 12 10.06 -24.01 -5.03
N THR A 13 8.98 -23.22 -4.92
CA THR A 13 7.65 -23.71 -4.48
C THR A 13 6.65 -23.88 -5.63
N GLY A 14 6.92 -23.29 -6.80
CA GLY A 14 5.98 -23.22 -7.93
C GLY A 14 4.83 -22.24 -7.71
N LEU A 15 4.84 -21.46 -6.63
CA LEU A 15 3.76 -20.53 -6.32
C LEU A 15 3.93 -19.21 -7.08
N GLY A 16 2.96 -18.91 -7.93
CA GLY A 16 2.85 -17.63 -8.63
C GLY A 16 1.90 -16.66 -7.93
N TRP A 17 2.18 -15.37 -8.03
CA TRP A 17 1.29 -14.30 -7.59
C TRP A 17 1.20 -13.20 -8.63
N ALA A 18 0.06 -12.53 -8.66
CA ALA A 18 -0.20 -11.42 -9.55
C ALA A 18 -1.30 -10.55 -8.93
N GLY A 19 -1.00 -9.32 -8.51
CA GLY A 19 -1.97 -8.49 -7.79
C GLY A 19 -1.49 -7.08 -7.46
N GLY A 20 -2.29 -6.37 -6.66
CA GLY A 20 -2.02 -4.97 -6.31
C GLY A 20 -2.45 -3.96 -7.38
N TYR A 21 -3.39 -4.32 -8.25
CA TYR A 21 -3.85 -3.49 -9.37
C TYR A 21 -4.85 -2.41 -8.90
N VAL A 22 -4.40 -1.44 -8.10
CA VAL A 22 -5.26 -0.36 -7.61
C VAL A 22 -5.74 0.51 -8.79
N GLY A 23 -7.05 0.57 -9.03
CA GLY A 23 -7.69 1.45 -10.03
C GLY A 23 -7.45 1.14 -11.52
N THR A 24 -6.50 0.26 -11.86
CA THR A 24 -6.08 -0.07 -13.25
C THR A 24 -6.09 -1.58 -13.54
N GLY A 25 -7.07 -2.28 -12.97
CA GLY A 25 -7.14 -3.74 -12.94
C GLY A 25 -7.05 -4.45 -14.30
N VAL A 26 -7.78 -3.97 -15.31
CA VAL A 26 -7.93 -4.70 -16.60
C VAL A 26 -6.62 -4.75 -17.36
N THR A 27 -5.98 -3.60 -17.58
CA THR A 27 -4.71 -3.51 -18.32
C THR A 27 -3.58 -4.20 -17.54
N ALA A 28 -3.50 -3.99 -16.23
CA ALA A 28 -2.49 -4.59 -15.39
C ALA A 28 -2.60 -6.12 -15.34
N THR A 29 -3.83 -6.67 -15.27
CA THR A 29 -4.05 -8.13 -15.25
C THR A 29 -3.64 -8.79 -16.57
N ASN A 30 -3.89 -8.13 -17.71
CA ASN A 30 -3.45 -8.64 -19.02
C ASN A 30 -1.92 -8.73 -19.08
N LEU A 31 -1.23 -7.64 -18.72
CA LEU A 31 0.23 -7.61 -18.68
C LEU A 31 0.80 -8.65 -17.70
N ALA A 32 0.18 -8.79 -16.52
CA ALA A 32 0.59 -9.74 -15.50
C ALA A 32 0.43 -11.18 -15.97
N GLY A 33 -0.67 -11.52 -16.65
CA GLY A 33 -0.89 -12.86 -17.19
C GLY A 33 0.16 -13.26 -18.24
N ARG A 34 0.52 -12.33 -19.14
CA ARG A 34 1.59 -12.56 -20.12
C ARG A 34 2.96 -12.72 -19.47
N THR A 35 3.23 -11.90 -18.44
CA THR A 35 4.47 -11.96 -17.68
C THR A 35 4.57 -13.28 -16.91
N LEU A 36 3.50 -13.69 -16.23
CA LEU A 36 3.44 -14.93 -15.46
C LEU A 36 3.59 -16.16 -16.37
N ARG A 37 2.99 -16.14 -17.57
CA ARG A 37 3.22 -17.18 -18.60
C ARG A 37 4.72 -17.35 -18.89
N ASP A 38 5.43 -16.25 -19.13
CA ASP A 38 6.85 -16.31 -19.47
C ASP A 38 7.71 -16.76 -18.28
N LEU A 39 7.36 -16.33 -17.05
CA LEU A 39 7.99 -16.82 -15.83
C LEU A 39 7.80 -18.33 -15.64
N VAL A 40 6.58 -18.84 -15.82
CA VAL A 40 6.26 -20.28 -15.70
C VAL A 40 7.00 -21.10 -16.76
N LEU A 41 7.16 -20.56 -17.97
CA LEU A 41 7.87 -21.21 -19.07
C LEU A 41 9.39 -21.01 -19.01
N GLY A 42 9.91 -20.29 -18.01
CA GLY A 42 11.35 -20.00 -17.88
C GLY A 42 11.92 -19.17 -19.04
N ARG A 43 11.09 -18.34 -19.68
CA ARG A 43 11.49 -17.50 -20.82
C ARG A 43 12.02 -16.16 -20.35
N ASP A 44 13.20 -15.78 -20.84
CA ASP A 44 13.74 -14.44 -20.64
C ASP A 44 13.18 -13.49 -21.71
N THR A 45 12.20 -12.68 -21.33
CA THR A 45 11.54 -11.70 -22.20
C THR A 45 11.52 -10.31 -21.56
N GLU A 46 11.27 -9.28 -22.37
CA GLU A 46 11.12 -7.90 -21.87
C GLU A 46 10.10 -7.79 -20.72
N LEU A 47 9.03 -8.60 -20.77
CA LEU A 47 8.00 -8.65 -19.74
C LEU A 47 8.55 -9.16 -18.40
N THR A 48 9.40 -10.19 -18.43
CA THR A 48 10.00 -10.77 -17.22
C THR A 48 11.08 -9.88 -16.59
N ARG A 49 11.59 -8.90 -17.32
CA ARG A 49 12.60 -7.94 -16.86
C ARG A 49 12.01 -6.64 -16.29
N LEU A 50 10.69 -6.47 -16.36
CA LEU A 50 10.03 -5.29 -15.83
C LEU A 50 10.23 -5.19 -14.30
N PRO A 51 10.38 -3.98 -13.74
CA PRO A 51 10.74 -3.78 -12.32
C PRO A 51 9.68 -4.26 -11.32
N TRP A 52 8.44 -4.46 -11.76
CA TRP A 52 7.37 -5.01 -10.93
C TRP A 52 7.46 -6.53 -10.72
N VAL A 53 8.32 -7.22 -11.49
CA VAL A 53 8.52 -8.67 -11.42
C VAL A 53 9.29 -9.01 -10.16
N ASN A 54 8.75 -9.93 -9.35
CA ASN A 54 9.31 -10.33 -8.06
C ASN A 54 9.57 -9.15 -7.10
N HIS A 55 8.89 -8.03 -7.32
CA HIS A 55 8.98 -6.86 -6.46
C HIS A 55 8.53 -7.21 -5.05
N ARG A 56 9.38 -6.93 -4.06
CA ARG A 56 9.08 -7.16 -2.64
C ARG A 56 9.06 -5.83 -1.90
N ALA A 57 7.88 -5.47 -1.42
CA ALA A 57 7.70 -4.32 -0.56
C ALA A 57 8.55 -4.46 0.70
N LYS A 58 9.33 -3.43 1.05
CA LYS A 58 10.09 -3.40 2.30
C LYS A 58 9.13 -3.43 3.50
N ARG A 59 9.46 -4.22 4.51
CA ARG A 59 8.79 -4.20 5.83
C ARG A 59 9.29 -3.01 6.63
N TRP A 60 8.81 -1.81 6.28
CA TRP A 60 9.17 -0.57 6.98
C TRP A 60 8.30 -0.31 8.23
N GLU A 61 7.15 -0.98 8.33
CA GLU A 61 6.23 -0.87 9.47
C GLU A 61 6.69 -1.80 10.61
N VAL A 62 7.61 -1.31 11.44
CA VAL A 62 8.10 -2.06 12.60
C VAL A 62 7.09 -1.98 13.75
N GLU A 63 6.77 -3.11 14.37
CA GLU A 63 5.99 -3.13 15.61
C GLU A 63 6.88 -2.73 16.80
N PRO A 64 6.39 -1.90 17.76
CA PRO A 64 5.00 -1.49 17.98
C PRO A 64 4.62 -0.13 17.35
N LEU A 65 5.48 0.49 16.52
CA LEU A 65 5.26 1.84 16.00
C LEU A 65 4.02 1.92 15.09
N ARG A 66 3.80 0.90 14.26
CA ARG A 66 2.59 0.81 13.42
C ARG A 66 1.32 0.83 14.29
N TRP A 67 1.30 0.00 15.35
CA TRP A 67 0.18 -0.05 16.28
C TRP A 67 -0.06 1.32 16.95
N LEU A 68 0.98 1.96 17.46
CA LEU A 68 0.90 3.28 18.09
C LEU A 68 0.34 4.34 17.14
N ALA A 69 0.81 4.37 15.90
CA ALA A 69 0.34 5.32 14.88
C ALA A 69 -1.15 5.14 14.59
N VAL A 70 -1.61 3.90 14.40
CA VAL A 70 -3.02 3.60 14.16
C VAL A 70 -3.89 4.00 15.35
N GLN A 71 -3.47 3.68 16.58
CA GLN A 71 -4.19 4.08 17.79
C GLN A 71 -4.27 5.61 17.93
N ALA A 72 -3.17 6.32 17.69
CA ALA A 72 -3.14 7.78 17.74
C ALA A 72 -4.15 8.40 16.76
N ILE A 73 -4.22 7.91 15.52
CA ILE A 73 -5.19 8.37 14.51
C ILE A 73 -6.64 8.13 14.97
N TYR A 74 -6.97 6.94 15.48
CA TYR A 74 -8.30 6.66 16.00
C TYR A 74 -8.67 7.57 17.18
N THR A 75 -7.73 7.79 18.11
CA THR A 75 -7.99 8.69 19.24
C THR A 75 -8.22 10.13 18.81
N ALA A 76 -7.52 10.60 17.78
CA ALA A 76 -7.70 11.93 17.19
C ALA A 76 -9.07 12.06 16.52
N TYR A 77 -9.49 11.07 15.71
CA TYR A 77 -10.82 11.06 15.09
C TYR A 77 -11.93 11.06 16.16
N HIS A 78 -11.83 10.20 17.18
CA HIS A 78 -12.80 10.20 18.28
C HIS A 78 -12.81 11.50 19.09
N ALA A 79 -11.69 12.23 19.16
CA ALA A 79 -11.64 13.55 19.78
C ALA A 79 -12.31 14.62 18.89
N ALA A 80 -12.11 14.56 17.57
CA ALA A 80 -12.75 15.42 16.59
C ALA A 80 -14.27 15.23 16.58
N ASP A 81 -14.76 13.99 16.46
CA ASP A 81 -16.19 13.67 16.48
C ASP A 81 -16.87 14.18 17.76
N ARG A 82 -16.24 13.97 18.92
CA ARG A 82 -16.75 14.48 20.19
C ARG A 82 -16.75 16.01 20.27
N ALA A 83 -15.83 16.69 19.59
CA ALA A 83 -15.79 18.15 19.54
C ALA A 83 -16.88 18.71 18.61
N GLU A 84 -17.14 18.06 17.48
CA GLU A 84 -18.19 18.42 16.52
C GLU A 84 -19.59 18.20 17.11
N LEU A 85 -19.83 17.06 17.77
CA LEU A 85 -21.10 16.76 18.46
C LEU A 85 -21.44 17.75 19.58
N ARG A 86 -20.45 18.47 20.12
CA ARG A 86 -20.62 19.50 21.16
C ARG A 86 -20.81 20.92 20.60
N GLY A 87 -21.00 21.07 19.28
CA GLY A 87 -21.40 22.33 18.65
C GLY A 87 -20.31 23.42 18.63
N ARG A 88 -19.03 23.06 18.48
CA ARG A 88 -17.94 24.06 18.44
C ARG A 88 -17.90 24.82 17.10
N ALA A 89 -17.92 26.15 17.18
CA ALA A 89 -17.75 27.08 16.07
C ALA A 89 -16.29 27.53 15.82
N THR A 90 -15.28 26.87 16.42
CA THR A 90 -13.87 27.27 16.29
C THR A 90 -12.92 26.09 16.06
N THR A 91 -11.90 26.33 15.24
CA THR A 91 -10.89 25.35 14.78
C THR A 91 -10.14 24.73 15.97
N SER A 92 -10.13 23.39 16.03
CA SER A 92 -9.50 22.61 17.10
C SER A 92 -7.97 22.82 17.15
N PRO A 93 -7.34 22.93 18.34
CA PRO A 93 -5.87 22.96 18.47
C PRO A 93 -5.17 21.70 17.93
N ILE A 94 -5.90 20.59 17.72
CA ILE A 94 -5.41 19.40 17.03
C ILE A 94 -5.13 19.69 15.55
N ALA A 95 -5.89 20.59 14.91
CA ALA A 95 -5.65 20.99 13.53
C ALA A 95 -4.31 21.73 13.37
N ARG A 96 -3.90 22.55 14.37
CA ARG A 96 -2.58 23.22 14.35
C ARG A 96 -1.40 22.25 14.44
N VAL A 97 -1.56 21.14 15.16
CA VAL A 97 -0.52 20.09 15.23
C VAL A 97 -0.51 19.25 13.95
N ALA A 98 -1.69 18.97 13.39
CA ALA A 98 -1.80 18.31 12.09
C ALA A 98 -1.18 19.15 10.96
N ASP A 99 -1.39 20.47 10.93
CA ASP A 99 -0.76 21.39 9.97
C ASP A 99 0.76 21.44 10.13
N LEU A 100 1.28 21.31 11.36
CA LEU A 100 2.72 21.27 11.63
C LEU A 100 3.37 19.96 11.13
N VAL A 101 2.64 18.85 11.19
CA VAL A 101 3.12 17.53 10.75
C VAL A 101 2.90 17.32 9.25
N ALA A 102 1.83 17.89 8.68
CA ALA A 102 1.52 17.85 7.25
C ALA A 102 2.28 18.92 6.43
N GLY A 103 2.91 19.89 7.09
CA GLY A 103 3.68 20.95 6.48
C GLY A 103 5.10 20.53 6.08
N ARG A 104 5.24 19.69 5.04
CA ARG A 104 6.30 19.79 4.02
C ARG A 104 5.99 18.97 2.77
#